data_AF-A0ABD5M9Q8-F1
#
_entry.id   AF-A0ABD5M9Q8-F1
#
_cell.length_a   1.000
_cell.length_b   1.000
_cell.length_c   1.000
_cell.angle_alpha   90.00
_cell.angle_beta   90.00
_cell.angle_gamma   90.00
#
_symmetry.space_group_name_H-M   'P 1'
#
loop_
_entity.id
_entity.type
_entity.pdbx_description
1 polymer ?
#
loop_
_entity_poly.entity_id
_entity_poly.type
_entity_poly.pdbx_seq_one_letter_code
_entity_poly.pdbx_strand_id
1 'polypeptide(L)'
;MSEADSNGSDPEIDRINLRISRSFLEVVDETWRERGFNSRSEFIRYALRDSVNHPEGAGLWKDIAISEAQFGETDGVPSDEIRDEYGTNGE
;
A
#
# COMPACT_ATOMS: atom_id res chain seq x y z
N MET A 1 11.75 41.32 -0.10
CA MET A 1 12.08 39.90 0.17
C MET A 1 11.09 39.45 1.23
N SER A 2 10.21 38.52 0.91
CA SER A 2 9.18 38.07 1.86
C SER A 2 9.80 37.03 2.78
N GLU A 3 10.08 37.42 4.02
CA GLU A 3 10.29 36.48 5.10
C GLU A 3 8.94 35.82 5.38
N ALA A 4 8.80 34.55 4.99
CA ALA A 4 7.65 33.75 5.39
C ALA A 4 7.90 33.28 6.83
N ASP A 5 7.21 33.93 7.77
CA ASP A 5 6.98 33.48 9.14
C ASP A 5 6.56 31.99 9.11
N SER A 6 7.51 31.10 9.41
CA SER A 6 7.24 29.68 9.65
C SER A 6 6.97 29.49 11.14
N ASN A 7 5.95 30.19 11.64
CA ASN A 7 5.49 30.04 13.02
C ASN A 7 4.30 29.08 13.06
N GLY A 8 4.59 27.79 12.94
CA GLY A 8 3.67 26.70 13.19
C GLY A 8 4.54 25.51 13.55
N SER A 9 4.51 25.10 14.82
CA SER A 9 5.40 24.09 15.40
C SER A 9 5.60 22.93 14.43
N ASP A 10 6.77 22.91 13.77
CA ASP A 10 7.17 21.77 12.96
C ASP A 10 7.13 20.55 13.89
N PRO A 11 6.44 19.45 13.50
CA PRO A 11 6.38 18.27 14.33
C PRO A 11 7.80 17.87 14.75
N GLU A 12 7.98 17.34 15.95
CA GLU A 12 9.29 16.88 16.38
C GLU A 12 9.70 15.70 15.48
N ILE A 13 10.70 15.91 14.62
CA ILE A 13 11.18 14.90 13.66
C ILE A 13 12.45 14.26 14.21
N ASP A 14 12.32 13.00 14.65
CA ASP A 14 13.46 12.15 14.93
C ASP A 14 14.12 11.63 13.65
N ARG A 15 15.46 11.63 13.64
CA ARG A 15 16.24 11.05 12.54
C ARG A 15 16.58 9.60 12.82
N ILE A 16 16.16 8.72 11.91
CA ILE A 16 16.52 7.30 11.93
C ILE A 16 17.58 6.99 10.87
N ASN A 17 18.47 6.04 11.17
CA ASN A 17 19.41 5.48 10.20
C ASN A 17 18.95 4.09 9.77
N LEU A 18 18.71 3.89 8.48
CA LEU A 18 18.26 2.62 7.91
C LEU A 18 19.39 1.95 7.11
N ARG A 19 19.56 0.64 7.28
CA ARG A 19 20.45 -0.19 6.44
C ARG A 19 19.59 -1.05 5.51
N ILE A 20 19.82 -0.92 4.21
CA ILE A 20 19.20 -1.74 3.16
C ILE A 20 20.25 -2.24 2.17
N SER A 21 19.92 -3.28 1.41
CA SER A 21 20.79 -3.76 0.34
C SER A 21 20.92 -2.70 -0.77
N ARG A 22 22.05 -2.70 -1.48
CA ARG A 22 22.28 -1.78 -2.59
C ARG A 22 21.28 -1.99 -3.73
N SER A 23 20.98 -3.24 -4.06
CA SER A 23 20.00 -3.59 -5.09
C SER A 23 18.60 -3.06 -4.73
N PHE A 24 18.21 -3.13 -3.47
CA PHE A 24 16.92 -2.58 -3.05
C PHE A 24 16.91 -1.05 -3.06
N LEU A 25 18.02 -0.41 -2.71
CA LEU A 25 18.16 1.05 -2.81
C LEU A 25 17.97 1.54 -4.25
N GLU A 26 18.47 0.82 -5.25
CA GLU A 26 18.28 1.15 -6.67
C GLU A 26 16.80 1.14 -7.07
N VAL A 27 16.07 0.10 -6.65
CA VAL A 27 14.62 -0.01 -6.86
C VAL A 27 13.85 1.11 -6.16
N VAL A 28 14.23 1.44 -4.92
CA VAL A 28 13.64 2.57 -4.20
C VAL A 28 13.87 3.87 -4.97
N ASP A 29 15.10 4.10 -5.43
CA ASP A 29 15.54 5.28 -6.17
C ASP A 29 14.78 5.47 -7.50
N GLU A 30 14.42 4.39 -8.19
CA GLU A 30 13.55 4.41 -9.37
C GLU A 30 12.10 4.74 -8.98
N THR A 31 11.57 3.98 -8.02
CA THR A 31 10.16 4.05 -7.61
C THR A 31 9.72 5.44 -7.13
N TRP A 32 10.51 6.12 -6.28
CA TRP A 32 10.09 7.42 -5.75
C TRP A 32 10.00 8.49 -6.84
N ARG A 33 10.86 8.41 -7.88
CA ARG A 33 10.86 9.34 -9.01
C ARG A 33 9.66 9.11 -9.91
N GLU A 34 9.41 7.84 -10.25
CA GLU A 34 8.26 7.46 -11.07
C GLU A 34 6.93 7.86 -10.42
N ARG A 35 6.84 7.72 -9.10
CA ARG A 35 5.65 8.13 -8.33
C ARG A 35 5.58 9.63 -8.04
N GLY A 36 6.56 10.43 -8.48
CA GLY A 36 6.54 11.89 -8.39
C GLY A 36 6.77 12.46 -6.99
N PHE A 37 7.41 11.72 -6.08
CA PHE A 37 7.75 12.26 -4.75
C PHE A 37 8.84 13.34 -4.87
N ASN A 38 8.85 14.31 -3.94
CA ASN A 38 9.87 15.39 -3.96
C ASN A 38 11.22 14.90 -3.45
N SER A 39 11.22 13.85 -2.62
CA SER A 39 12.45 13.26 -2.09
C SER A 39 12.29 11.80 -1.72
N ARG A 40 13.42 11.09 -1.69
CA ARG A 40 13.51 9.72 -1.16
C ARG A 40 12.99 9.59 0.26
N SER A 41 13.37 10.53 1.12
CA SER A 41 12.96 10.52 2.53
C SER A 41 11.46 10.73 2.69
N GLU A 42 10.79 11.39 1.75
CA GLU A 42 9.33 11.51 1.73
C GLU A 42 8.68 10.18 1.34
N PHE A 43 9.17 9.54 0.28
CA PHE A 43 8.70 8.23 -0.15
C PHE A 43 8.88 7.16 0.94
N ILE A 44 10.04 7.12 1.59
CA ILE A 44 10.30 6.17 2.68
C ILE A 44 9.35 6.42 3.86
N ARG A 45 9.12 7.68 4.25
CA ARG A 45 8.15 8.01 5.31
C ARG A 45 6.72 7.63 4.92
N TYR A 46 6.33 7.84 3.67
CA TYR A 46 5.03 7.42 3.14
C TYR A 46 4.87 5.90 3.23
N ALA A 47 5.84 5.13 2.72
CA ALA A 47 5.79 3.67 2.74
C ALA A 47 5.76 3.10 4.16
N LEU A 48 6.53 3.68 5.09
CA LEU A 48 6.50 3.30 6.51
C LEU A 48 5.17 3.65 7.19
N ARG A 49 4.58 4.80 6.85
CA ARG A 49 3.26 5.17 7.38
C ARG A 49 2.17 4.26 6.85
N ASP A 50 2.21 3.95 5.56
CA ASP A 50 1.26 3.06 4.90
C ASP A 50 1.33 1.64 5.48
N SER A 51 2.53 1.09 5.69
CA SER A 51 2.68 -0.23 6.29
C SER A 51 2.21 -0.33 7.74
N VAL A 52 2.28 0.77 8.50
CA VAL A 52 1.78 0.84 9.88
C VAL A 52 0.26 1.05 9.93
N ASN A 53 -0.27 1.90 9.06
CA ASN A 53 -1.70 2.27 9.07
C ASN A 53 -2.59 1.30 8.30
N HIS A 54 -2.03 0.57 7.33
CA HIS A 54 -2.72 -0.44 6.53
C HIS A 54 -1.96 -1.77 6.59
N PRO A 55 -1.86 -2.40 7.77
CA PRO A 55 -1.12 -3.65 7.93
C PRO A 55 -1.72 -4.79 7.08
N GLU A 56 -3.03 -4.74 6.81
CA GLU A 56 -3.71 -5.61 5.84
C GLU A 56 -3.20 -5.48 4.41
N GLY A 57 -2.44 -4.46 4.01
CA GLY A 57 -1.84 -4.39 2.67
C GLY A 57 -0.91 -5.58 2.36
N ALA A 58 -0.25 -6.13 3.38
CA ALA A 58 0.49 -7.40 3.25
C ALA A 58 -0.42 -8.64 3.27
N GLY A 59 -1.58 -8.55 3.95
CA GLY A 59 -2.61 -9.58 3.98
C GLY A 59 -3.37 -9.68 2.66
N LEU A 60 -3.67 -8.56 2.00
CA LEU A 60 -4.41 -8.48 0.75
C LEU A 60 -3.75 -9.28 -0.36
N TRP A 61 -2.41 -9.22 -0.49
CA TRP A 61 -1.70 -10.05 -1.47
C TRP A 61 -1.79 -11.54 -1.17
N LYS A 62 -1.78 -11.91 0.12
CA LYS A 62 -1.99 -13.29 0.55
C LYS A 62 -3.43 -13.74 0.25
N ASP A 63 -4.41 -12.88 0.50
CA ASP A 63 -5.83 -13.16 0.24
C ASP A 63 -6.12 -13.27 -1.26
N ILE A 64 -5.50 -12.42 -2.09
CA ILE A 64 -5.55 -12.51 -3.56
C ILE A 64 -4.91 -13.81 -4.05
N ALA A 65 -3.71 -14.17 -3.55
CA ALA A 65 -3.05 -15.41 -3.94
C ALA A 65 -3.83 -16.67 -3.51
N ILE A 66 -4.46 -16.64 -2.34
CA ILE A 66 -5.36 -17.71 -1.87
C ILE A 66 -6.59 -17.81 -2.78
N SER A 67 -7.20 -16.67 -3.12
CA SER A 67 -8.36 -16.60 -4.02
C SER A 67 -8.03 -17.17 -5.41
N GLU A 68 -6.89 -16.80 -6.00
CA GLU A 68 -6.46 -17.33 -7.31
C GLU A 68 -6.28 -18.86 -7.29
N ALA A 69 -5.69 -19.40 -6.21
CA ALA A 69 -5.55 -20.85 -6.03
C ALA A 69 -6.91 -21.56 -5.90
N GLN A 70 -7.88 -20.95 -5.19
CA GLN A 70 -9.23 -21.49 -5.04
C GLN A 70 -10.00 -21.50 -6.38
N PHE A 71 -9.83 -20.47 -7.21
CA PHE A 71 -10.43 -20.45 -8.55
C PHE A 71 -9.80 -21.46 -9.52
N GLY A 72 -8.50 -21.76 -9.38
CA GLY A 72 -7.82 -22.79 -10.18
C GLY A 72 -8.29 -24.21 -9.89
N GLU A 73 -8.80 -24.45 -8.68
CA GLU A 73 -9.26 -25.75 -8.20
C GLU A 73 -10.80 -25.86 -8.25
N THR A 74 -11.46 -25.35 -9.30
CA THR A 74 -12.89 -25.62 -9.62
C THR A 74 -13.94 -25.28 -8.56
N ASP A 75 -13.61 -24.58 -7.47
CA ASP A 75 -14.54 -24.21 -6.39
C ASP A 75 -15.36 -22.93 -6.71
N GLY A 76 -15.62 -22.71 -8.01
CA GLY A 76 -16.43 -21.58 -8.47
C GLY A 76 -17.91 -21.96 -8.49
N VAL A 77 -18.72 -21.35 -7.62
CA VAL A 77 -20.18 -21.50 -7.68
C VAL A 77 -20.74 -20.59 -8.78
N PRO A 78 -21.63 -21.08 -9.67
CA PRO A 78 -22.23 -20.25 -10.71
C PRO A 78 -23.05 -19.11 -10.12
N SER A 79 -23.00 -17.95 -10.77
CA SER A 79 -23.63 -16.72 -10.31
C SER A 79 -25.13 -16.87 -10.03
N ASP A 80 -25.85 -17.62 -10.87
CA ASP A 80 -27.29 -17.86 -10.67
C ASP A 80 -27.62 -18.68 -9.41
N GLU A 81 -26.72 -19.58 -8.99
CA GLU A 81 -26.88 -20.39 -7.77
C GLU A 81 -26.67 -19.54 -6.50
N ILE A 82 -25.67 -18.67 -6.49
CA ILE A 82 -25.45 -17.68 -5.42
C ILE A 82 -26.63 -16.68 -5.35
N ARG A 83 -27.16 -16.26 -6.50
CA ARG A 83 -28.27 -15.30 -6.55
C ARG A 83 -29.58 -15.89 -6.02
N ASP A 84 -29.78 -17.20 -6.18
CA ASP A 84 -30.91 -17.97 -5.63
C ASP A 84 -30.76 -18.21 -4.12
N GLU A 85 -29.56 -18.61 -3.66
CA GLU A 85 -29.28 -18.86 -2.24
C GLU A 85 -29.41 -17.61 -1.38
N TYR A 86 -28.91 -16.46 -1.86
CA TYR A 86 -28.88 -15.20 -1.09
C TYR A 86 -30.05 -14.27 -1.42
N GLY A 87 -31.01 -14.71 -2.25
CA GLY A 87 -32.23 -13.95 -2.55
C GLY A 87 -31.98 -12.60 -3.23
N THR A 88 -30.83 -12.44 -3.91
CA THR A 88 -30.49 -11.22 -4.67
C THR A 88 -31.07 -11.23 -6.10
N ASN A 89 -32.02 -12.15 -6.36
CA ASN A 89 -32.78 -12.29 -7.60
C ASN A 89 -33.88 -11.22 -7.81
N GLY A 90 -33.95 -10.17 -7.00
CA GLY A 90 -34.80 -8.98 -7.20
C GLY A 90 -34.35 -7.87 -6.25
N GLU A 91 -34.21 -6.60 -6.65
CA GLU A 91 -34.84 -5.82 -7.73
C GLU A 91 -33.83 -5.18 -8.71
#